data_AF-A0A0F9LJU6-F1
#
_entry.id   AF-A0A0F9LJU6-F1
#
_cell.length_a   1.000
_cell.length_b   1.000
_cell.length_c   1.000
_cell.angle_alpha   90.00
_cell.angle_beta   90.00
_cell.angle_gamma   90.00
#
_symmetry.space_group_name_H-M   'P 1'
#
loop_
_entity.id
_entity.type
_entity.pdbx_description
1 polymer ?
#
loop_
_entity_poly.entity_id
_entity_poly.type
_entity_poly.pdbx_seq_one_letter_code
_entity_poly.pdbx_strand_id
1 'polypeptide(L)'
;MQTRLFSQAMHGQIARKDKLMSPDPKDLCTFQEAGVILGMHRNSVEMHVLKGRLKVQAVLGAGKIQYLSREAVERFKKERGGEKG
;
A
#
# COMPACT_ATOMS: atom_id res chain seq x y z
N MET A 1 -33.32 20.10 -41.16
CA MET A 1 -32.15 19.85 -40.30
C MET A 1 -32.58 18.87 -39.21
N GLN A 2 -32.08 17.63 -39.24
CA GLN A 2 -32.55 16.52 -38.40
C GLN A 2 -31.42 16.14 -37.42
N THR A 3 -31.57 16.47 -36.14
CA THR A 3 -30.61 16.19 -35.08
C THR A 3 -30.75 14.75 -34.62
N ARG A 4 -29.80 13.89 -34.99
CA ARG A 4 -29.71 12.53 -34.43
C ARG A 4 -29.04 12.60 -33.05
N LEU A 5 -29.86 12.47 -32.01
CA LEU A 5 -29.41 12.17 -30.65
C LEU A 5 -28.77 10.77 -30.65
N PHE A 6 -27.45 10.71 -30.48
CA PHE A 6 -26.75 9.46 -30.19
C PHE A 6 -26.86 9.17 -28.68
N SER A 7 -27.95 8.54 -28.26
CA SER A 7 -28.05 7.92 -26.93
C SER A 7 -27.56 6.47 -27.03
N GLN A 8 -26.25 6.26 -26.97
CA GLN A 8 -25.71 4.94 -26.62
C GLN A 8 -25.56 4.88 -25.10
N ALA A 9 -26.55 4.30 -24.45
CA ALA A 9 -26.44 3.77 -23.11
C ALA A 9 -25.42 2.61 -23.13
N MET A 10 -24.15 2.92 -22.90
CA MET A 10 -23.17 1.91 -22.50
C MET A 10 -23.54 1.47 -21.09
N HIS A 11 -24.37 0.42 -21.04
CA HIS A 11 -24.75 -0.29 -19.84
C HIS A 11 -23.50 -0.58 -18.99
N GLY A 12 -23.51 -0.04 -17.77
CA GLY A 12 -22.49 -0.28 -16.76
C GLY A 12 -22.37 -1.78 -16.46
N GLN A 13 -21.39 -2.42 -17.09
CA GLN A 13 -20.81 -3.68 -16.67
C GLN A 13 -19.35 -3.44 -16.30
N ILE A 14 -19.12 -2.75 -15.18
CA ILE A 14 -17.85 -2.84 -14.47
C ILE A 14 -18.15 -3.14 -13.01
N ALA A 15 -18.91 -4.22 -12.78
CA ALA A 15 -18.75 -4.99 -11.56
C ALA A 15 -17.62 -6.01 -11.80
N ARG A 16 -16.42 -5.52 -12.13
CA ARG A 16 -15.23 -6.31 -11.83
C ARG A 16 -15.13 -6.34 -10.32
N LYS A 17 -15.71 -7.41 -9.78
CA LYS A 17 -15.42 -7.99 -8.48
C LYS A 17 -13.97 -8.49 -8.47
N ASP A 18 -13.03 -7.64 -8.88
CA ASP A 18 -11.64 -7.77 -8.50
C ASP A 18 -11.69 -7.62 -6.98
N LYS A 19 -11.25 -8.67 -6.30
CA LYS A 19 -11.12 -8.73 -4.84
C LYS A 19 -10.37 -7.47 -4.40
N LEU A 20 -11.11 -6.43 -4.04
CA LEU A 20 -10.62 -5.39 -3.15
C LEU A 20 -10.44 -6.12 -1.83
N MET A 21 -9.32 -6.84 -1.69
CA MET A 21 -8.75 -7.14 -0.39
C MET A 21 -8.45 -5.76 0.17
N SER A 22 -9.45 -5.12 0.76
CA SER A 22 -9.22 -4.06 1.73
C SER A 22 -8.23 -4.69 2.69
N PRO A 23 -6.97 -4.20 2.74
CA PRO A 23 -5.96 -4.83 3.56
C PRO A 23 -6.52 -4.87 4.98
N ASP A 24 -6.58 -6.07 5.57
CA ASP A 24 -7.05 -6.20 6.93
C ASP A 24 -6.22 -5.24 7.79
N PRO A 25 -6.83 -4.44 8.67
CA PRO A 25 -6.09 -3.45 9.46
C PRO A 25 -5.00 -4.10 10.33
N LYS A 26 -5.08 -5.42 10.54
CA LYS A 26 -4.05 -6.25 11.21
C LYS A 26 -2.79 -6.47 10.38
N ASP A 27 -2.93 -6.43 9.05
CA ASP A 27 -1.85 -6.62 8.08
C ASP A 27 -1.16 -5.30 7.70
N LEU A 28 -1.63 -4.19 8.25
CA LEU A 28 -1.03 -2.88 8.11
C LEU A 28 -0.23 -2.52 9.37
N CYS A 29 0.85 -1.76 9.19
CA CYS A 29 1.61 -1.19 10.28
C CYS A 29 2.07 0.23 9.92
N THR A 30 2.11 1.10 10.92
CA THR A 30 2.68 2.45 10.78
C THR A 30 4.20 2.39 10.65
N PHE A 31 4.83 3.49 10.23
CA PHE A 31 6.30 3.59 10.23
C PHE A 31 6.93 3.36 11.60
N GLN A 32 6.23 3.70 12.67
CA GLN A 32 6.72 3.47 14.04
C GLN A 32 6.72 1.98 14.37
N GLU A 33 5.63 1.27 14.10
CA GLU A 33 5.54 -0.18 14.30
C GLU A 33 6.51 -0.95 13.40
N ALA A 34 6.63 -0.55 12.12
CA ALA A 34 7.61 -1.11 11.21
C ALA A 34 9.05 -0.92 11.72
N GLY A 35 9.34 0.23 12.33
CA GLY A 35 10.63 0.50 12.98
C GLY A 35 10.92 -0.48 14.11
N VAL A 36 9.93 -0.79 14.95
CA VAL A 36 10.06 -1.79 16.02
C VAL A 36 10.35 -3.18 15.44
N ILE A 37 9.61 -3.60 14.41
CA ILE A 37 9.82 -4.91 13.75
C ILE A 37 11.24 -5.01 13.16
N LEU A 38 11.70 -3.95 12.51
CA LEU A 38 12.99 -3.88 11.83
C LEU A 38 14.18 -3.53 12.75
N GLY A 39 13.93 -3.19 14.02
CA GLY A 39 14.96 -2.73 14.96
C GLY A 39 15.61 -1.41 14.51
N MET A 40 14.85 -0.48 13.94
CA MET A 40 15.35 0.81 13.44
C MET A 40 14.42 1.97 13.82
N HIS A 41 14.96 3.19 13.76
CA HIS A 41 14.18 4.40 14.00
C HIS A 41 13.14 4.64 12.87
N ARG A 42 12.01 5.27 13.20
CA ARG A 42 10.93 5.61 12.25
C ARG A 42 11.47 6.30 10.98
N ASN A 43 12.33 7.29 11.14
CA ASN A 43 12.90 8.05 10.02
C ASN A 43 13.70 7.17 9.07
N SER A 44 14.36 6.12 9.58
CA SER A 44 15.08 5.16 8.74
C SER A 44 14.12 4.33 7.88
N VAL A 45 12.97 3.95 8.44
CA VAL A 45 11.91 3.27 7.69
C VAL A 45 11.37 4.17 6.57
N GLU A 46 11.10 5.43 6.88
CA GLU A 46 10.64 6.42 5.90
C GLU A 46 11.65 6.62 4.76
N MET A 47 12.95 6.67 5.08
CA MET A 47 13.99 6.71 4.06
C MET A 47 14.01 5.47 3.16
N HIS A 48 13.68 4.28 3.68
CA HIS A 48 13.56 3.07 2.85
C HIS A 48 12.35 3.12 1.92
N VAL A 49 11.28 3.78 2.34
CA VAL A 49 10.10 4.06 1.49
C VAL A 49 10.46 5.03 0.38
N LEU A 50 11.12 6.14 0.71
CA LEU A 50 11.57 7.14 -0.28
C LEU A 50 12.56 6.55 -1.30
N LYS A 51 13.39 5.59 -0.87
CA LYS A 51 14.30 4.83 -1.74
C LYS A 51 13.60 3.73 -2.55
N GLY A 52 12.28 3.58 -2.44
CA GLY A 52 11.50 2.57 -3.15
C GLY A 52 11.69 1.13 -2.66
N ARG A 53 12.35 0.92 -1.51
CA ARG A 53 12.59 -0.41 -0.93
C ARG A 53 11.39 -0.94 -0.13
N LEU A 54 10.56 -0.04 0.39
CA LEU A 54 9.29 -0.35 1.04
C LEU A 54 8.18 0.47 0.38
N LYS A 55 6.97 -0.07 0.28
CA LYS A 55 5.82 0.61 -0.35
C LYS A 55 4.75 0.93 0.68
N VAL A 56 4.24 2.17 0.62
CA VAL A 56 3.06 2.58 1.37
C VAL A 56 1.84 1.89 0.77
N GLN A 57 1.13 1.15 1.61
CA GLN A 57 -0.04 0.37 1.24
C GLN A 57 -1.33 1.17 1.41
N ALA A 58 -1.40 2.03 2.43
CA ALA A 58 -2.57 2.86 2.70
C ALA A 58 -2.16 4.19 3.34
N VAL A 59 -3.00 5.21 3.14
CA VAL A 59 -2.81 6.54 3.68
C VAL A 59 -4.13 7.02 4.30
N LEU A 60 -4.09 7.43 5.56
CA LEU A 60 -5.24 7.96 6.30
C LEU A 60 -5.00 9.41 6.73
N GLY A 61 -6.09 10.12 7.03
CA GLY A 61 -6.04 11.45 7.63
C GLY A 61 -5.35 12.52 6.76
N ALA A 62 -5.87 12.75 5.55
CA ALA A 62 -5.38 13.76 4.60
C ALA A 62 -3.86 13.65 4.27
N GLY A 63 -3.31 12.43 4.27
CA GLY A 63 -1.89 12.22 3.99
C GLY A 63 -0.99 12.08 5.20
N LYS A 64 -1.51 12.32 6.42
CA LYS A 64 -0.69 12.42 7.64
C LYS A 64 -0.25 11.07 8.19
N ILE A 65 -1.04 10.01 7.96
CA ILE A 65 -0.75 8.69 8.51
C ILE A 65 -0.57 7.72 7.35
N GLN A 66 0.64 7.20 7.22
CA GLN A 66 1.00 6.24 6.18
C GLN A 66 1.21 4.86 6.81
N TYR A 67 0.67 3.84 6.13
CA TYR A 67 0.75 2.45 6.54
C TYR A 67 1.54 1.65 5.52
N LEU A 68 2.37 0.76 6.03
CA LEU A 68 3.08 -0.27 5.29
C LEU A 68 2.36 -1.60 5.46
N SER A 69 2.53 -2.50 4.50
CA SER A 69 2.17 -3.91 4.70
C SER A 69 3.14 -4.54 5.70
N ARG A 70 2.61 -5.14 6.77
CA ARG A 70 3.39 -5.88 7.76
C ARG A 70 4.16 -7.01 7.09
N GLU A 71 3.55 -7.73 6.15
CA GLU A 71 4.20 -8.78 5.38
C GLU A 71 5.40 -8.25 4.60
N ALA A 72 5.26 -7.11 3.92
CA ALA A 72 6.36 -6.48 3.19
C ALA A 72 7.53 -6.08 4.12
N VAL A 73 7.21 -5.57 5.32
CA VAL A 73 8.20 -5.21 6.34
C VAL A 73 8.92 -6.46 6.87
N GLU A 74 8.21 -7.56 7.14
CA GLU A 74 8.83 -8.81 7.58
C GLU A 74 9.70 -9.46 6.50
N ARG A 75 9.26 -9.42 5.23
CA ARG A 75 10.09 -9.87 4.10
C ARG A 75 11.36 -9.04 3.99
N PHE A 76 11.25 -7.72 4.04
CA PHE A 76 12.40 -6.81 4.04
C PHE A 76 13.38 -7.09 5.20
N LYS A 77 12.86 -7.43 6.38
CA LYS A 77 13.69 -7.87 7.52
C LYS A 77 14.49 -9.13 7.20
N LYS A 78 13.82 -10.14 6.62
CA LYS A 78 14.45 -11.42 6.27
C LYS A 78 15.52 -11.25 5.19
N GLU A 79 15.24 -10.47 4.14
CA GLU A 79 16.21 -10.16 3.09
C GLU A 79 17.45 -9.47 3.64
N ARG A 80 17.27 -8.53 4.58
CA ARG A 80 18.39 -7.80 5.20
C ARG A 80 19.17 -8.65 6.23
N GLY A 81 18.50 -9.59 6.89
CA GLY A 81 19.13 -10.52 7.84
C GLY A 81 19.78 -11.74 7.19
N GLY A 82 19.46 -12.01 5.92
CA GLY A 82 19.97 -13.15 5.14
C GLY A 82 21.39 -12.98 4.60
N GLU A 83 22.01 -11.81 4.78
CA GLU A 83 23.40 -11.53 4.38
C GLU A 83 24.42 -11.95 5.47
N LYS A 84 24.19 -13.11 6.10
CA LYS A 84 25.14 -13.82 6.96
C LYS A 84 25.13 -15.30 6.59
N GLY A 85 25.74 -15.62 5.45
CA GLY A 85 26.13 -16.96 5.02
C GLY A 85 27.59 -16.94 4.64
#